data_AF-A0A383RID9-F1
#
_entry.id   AF-A0A383RID9-F1
#
_cell.length_a   1.000
_cell.length_b   1.000
_cell.length_c   1.000
_cell.angle_alpha   90.00
_cell.angle_beta   90.00
_cell.angle_gamma   90.00
#
_symmetry.space_group_name_H-M   'P 1'
#
loop_
_entity.id
_entity.type
_entity.pdbx_description
1 polymer ?
#
loop_
_entity_poly.entity_id
_entity_poly.type
_entity_poly.pdbx_seq_one_letter_code
_entity_poly.pdbx_strand_id
1 'polypeptide(L)'
;MLLGCLLPALVGCTQETTIYKGASLDWDVQLTQPTDTESFTLDMKYHGSEQQLQEVSFRLTSPDFERSDSISDLNSSHYAAHYEYRIKELKQLQEPIRIRLEWDYQQETLTLEKALRE
;
A
#
# COMPACT_ATOMS: atom_id res chain seq x y z
N MET A 1 4.46 16.71 -52.49
CA MET A 1 4.97 16.01 -51.30
C MET A 1 5.84 16.98 -50.52
N LEU A 2 5.31 17.57 -49.45
CA LEU A 2 6.06 18.43 -48.52
C LEU A 2 5.27 18.48 -47.20
N LEU A 3 5.99 18.23 -46.10
CA LEU A 3 5.70 18.54 -44.69
C LEU A 3 4.38 17.94 -44.12
N GLY A 4 4.38 17.03 -43.15
CA GLY A 4 5.34 16.82 -42.06
C GLY A 4 5.06 17.76 -40.89
N CYS A 5 3.88 17.65 -40.28
CA CYS A 5 3.41 18.24 -39.01
C CYS A 5 2.01 17.62 -38.77
N LEU A 6 1.56 17.10 -37.64
CA LEU A 6 1.98 17.14 -36.25
C LEU A 6 1.63 15.79 -35.64
N LEU A 7 2.56 15.16 -34.92
CA LEU A 7 2.17 14.23 -33.87
C LEU A 7 1.94 15.08 -32.62
N PRO A 8 0.71 15.23 -32.09
CA PRO A 8 0.58 15.66 -30.72
C PRO A 8 1.19 14.54 -29.89
N ALA A 9 2.37 14.78 -29.33
CA ALA A 9 2.86 14.00 -28.21
C ALA A 9 1.78 14.11 -27.13
N LEU A 10 0.97 13.07 -27.00
CA LEU A 10 0.18 12.81 -25.82
C LEU A 10 1.18 12.72 -24.67
N VAL A 11 1.43 13.86 -24.04
CA VAL A 11 1.98 13.90 -22.69
C VAL A 11 0.90 13.26 -21.83
N GLY A 12 0.99 11.94 -21.67
CA GLY A 12 0.25 11.27 -20.62
C GLY A 12 0.66 11.95 -19.33
N CYS A 13 -0.26 12.70 -18.72
CA CYS A 13 -0.13 13.09 -17.33
C CYS A 13 -0.04 11.78 -16.54
N THR A 14 1.18 11.30 -16.31
CA THR A 14 1.41 10.27 -15.31
C THR A 14 1.08 10.95 -13.99
N GLN A 15 -0.03 10.53 -13.39
CA GLN A 15 -0.48 11.11 -12.14
C GLN A 15 0.61 10.86 -11.11
N GLU A 16 1.14 11.93 -10.52
CA GLU A 16 2.20 11.80 -9.52
C GLU A 16 1.73 10.85 -8.43
N THR A 17 2.56 9.88 -8.04
CA THR A 17 2.19 8.88 -7.05
C THR A 17 3.13 8.99 -5.86
N THR A 18 2.56 9.00 -4.65
CA THR A 18 3.31 8.89 -3.40
C THR A 18 3.30 7.45 -2.93
N ILE A 19 4.47 6.94 -2.56
CA ILE A 19 4.65 5.58 -2.07
C ILE A 19 5.19 5.65 -0.65
N TYR A 20 4.59 4.90 0.27
CA TYR A 20 5.09 4.69 1.62
C TYR A 20 5.47 3.21 1.77
N LYS A 21 6.60 2.92 2.41
CA LYS A 21 7.10 1.56 2.60
C LYS A 21 7.46 1.32 4.07
N GLY A 22 7.19 0.12 4.55
CA GLY A 22 7.66 -0.38 5.84
C GLY A 22 7.98 -1.86 5.71
N ALA A 23 9.07 -2.30 6.32
CA ALA A 23 9.51 -3.68 6.25
C ALA A 23 10.01 -4.16 7.62
N SER A 24 9.80 -5.44 7.90
CA SER A 24 10.31 -6.17 9.07
C SER A 24 11.02 -7.46 8.62
N LEU A 25 11.26 -8.37 9.57
CA LEU A 25 11.74 -9.70 9.23
C LEU A 25 10.69 -10.49 8.45
N ASP A 26 9.42 -10.31 8.80
CA ASP A 26 8.33 -11.18 8.35
C ASP A 26 7.41 -10.50 7.34
N TRP A 27 7.43 -9.17 7.24
CA TRP A 27 6.49 -8.42 6.40
C TRP A 27 7.15 -7.32 5.59
N ASP A 28 6.78 -7.25 4.31
CA ASP A 28 6.93 -6.07 3.48
C ASP A 28 5.55 -5.42 3.28
N VAL A 29 5.44 -4.13 3.55
CA VAL A 29 4.20 -3.36 3.37
C VAL A 29 4.47 -2.13 2.52
N GLN A 30 3.65 -1.94 1.50
CA GLN A 30 3.66 -0.78 0.64
C GLN A 30 2.28 -0.16 0.58
N LEU A 31 2.22 1.16 0.75
CA LEU A 31 1.02 1.94 0.53
C LEU A 31 1.26 2.90 -0.63
N THR A 32 0.35 2.92 -1.59
CA THR A 32 0.45 3.76 -2.78
C THR A 32 -0.75 4.70 -2.88
N GLN A 33 -0.51 6.01 -3.00
CA GLN A 33 -1.56 7.00 -3.20
C GLN A 33 -1.26 7.87 -4.43
N PRO A 34 -2.07 7.81 -5.49
CA PRO A 34 -2.03 8.78 -6.57
C PRO A 34 -2.39 10.18 -6.06
N THR A 35 -1.73 11.21 -6.57
CA THR A 35 -1.91 12.61 -6.13
C THR A 35 -3.31 13.09 -6.43
N ASP A 36 -3.89 13.84 -5.48
CA ASP A 36 -5.22 14.43 -5.53
C ASP A 36 -6.37 13.42 -5.71
N THR A 37 -6.17 12.15 -5.35
CA THR A 37 -7.24 11.14 -5.34
C THR A 37 -7.69 10.81 -3.92
N GLU A 38 -8.95 10.41 -3.82
CA GLU A 38 -9.55 9.90 -2.57
C GLU A 38 -9.23 8.42 -2.35
N SER A 39 -8.32 7.83 -3.15
CA SER A 39 -8.05 6.40 -3.14
C SER A 39 -6.59 6.10 -2.87
N PHE A 40 -6.34 5.02 -2.15
CA PHE A 40 -4.99 4.47 -1.97
C PHE A 40 -5.05 2.95 -2.02
N THR A 41 -3.93 2.32 -2.38
CA THR A 41 -3.76 0.88 -2.31
C THR A 41 -2.82 0.50 -1.18
N LEU A 42 -3.08 -0.64 -0.56
CA LEU A 42 -2.22 -1.26 0.44
C LEU A 42 -1.84 -2.66 -0.05
N ASP A 43 -0.55 -2.86 -0.24
CA ASP A 43 0.06 -4.13 -0.60
C ASP A 43 0.83 -4.66 0.61
N MET A 44 0.56 -5.89 1.01
CA MET A 44 1.25 -6.55 2.12
C MET A 44 1.79 -7.87 1.64
N LYS A 45 3.02 -8.20 2.02
CA LYS A 45 3.68 -9.46 1.65
C LYS A 45 4.36 -10.09 2.85
N TYR A 46 3.99 -11.34 3.15
CA TYR A 46 4.64 -12.13 4.19
C TYR A 46 5.86 -12.88 3.66
N HIS A 47 6.89 -12.91 4.50
CA HIS A 47 8.19 -13.52 4.29
C HIS A 47 8.61 -14.45 5.44
N GLY A 48 7.77 -14.60 6.47
CA GLY A 48 8.07 -15.47 7.59
C GLY A 48 8.14 -16.95 7.21
N SER A 49 8.64 -17.74 8.16
CA SER A 49 8.96 -19.15 7.98
C SER A 49 7.77 -20.10 8.14
N GLU A 50 6.65 -19.58 8.60
CA GLU A 50 5.46 -20.29 8.99
C GLU A 50 4.82 -20.94 7.75
N GLN A 51 4.56 -22.25 7.85
CA GLN A 51 4.03 -23.02 6.72
C GLN A 51 2.62 -22.59 6.32
N GLN A 52 1.83 -22.14 7.30
CA GLN A 52 0.49 -21.64 7.07
C GLN A 52 0.10 -20.58 8.10
N LEU A 53 -0.35 -19.41 7.63
CA LEU A 53 -1.03 -18.42 8.46
C LEU A 53 -2.54 -18.70 8.42
N GLN A 54 -3.21 -18.81 9.57
CA GLN A 54 -4.66 -19.05 9.59
C GLN A 54 -5.44 -17.77 9.30
N GLU A 55 -5.04 -16.69 9.95
CA GLU A 55 -5.63 -15.38 9.84
C GLU A 55 -4.56 -14.31 10.05
N VAL A 56 -4.63 -13.26 9.24
CA VAL A 56 -3.84 -12.03 9.44
C VAL A 56 -4.81 -10.89 9.55
N SER A 57 -4.78 -10.16 10.66
CA SER A 57 -5.52 -8.91 10.79
C SER A 57 -4.56 -7.73 10.80
N PHE A 58 -5.03 -6.58 10.33
CA PHE A 58 -4.25 -5.36 10.38
C PHE A 58 -5.08 -4.15 10.73
N ARG A 59 -4.39 -3.14 11.27
CA ARG A 59 -4.91 -1.81 11.55
C ARG A 59 -3.96 -0.77 10.98
N LEU A 60 -4.39 -0.09 9.93
CA LEU A 60 -3.73 1.04 9.30
C LEU A 60 -4.19 2.36 9.95
N THR A 61 -3.24 3.19 10.36
CA THR A 61 -3.49 4.45 11.07
C THR A 61 -2.68 5.59 10.46
N SER A 62 -3.31 6.75 10.40
CA SER A 62 -2.75 8.07 10.05
C SER A 62 -3.51 9.10 10.89
N PRO A 63 -3.01 10.34 11.09
CA PRO A 63 -3.74 11.36 11.86
C PRO A 63 -5.20 11.55 11.45
N ASP A 64 -5.51 11.38 10.16
CA ASP A 64 -6.83 11.71 9.60
C ASP A 64 -7.73 10.48 9.37
N PHE A 65 -7.22 9.26 9.52
CA PHE A 65 -8.04 8.06 9.35
C PHE A 65 -7.46 6.81 10.04
N GLU A 66 -8.37 5.87 10.30
CA GLU A 66 -8.05 4.51 10.73
C GLU A 66 -8.84 3.52 9.86
N ARG A 67 -8.19 2.44 9.44
CA ARG A 67 -8.82 1.28 8.78
C ARG A 67 -8.31 0.00 9.39
N SER A 68 -9.20 -0.98 9.56
CA SER A 68 -8.84 -2.32 9.99
C SER A 68 -9.49 -3.33 9.05
N ASP A 69 -8.78 -4.42 8.77
CA ASP A 69 -9.24 -5.52 7.93
C ASP A 69 -8.60 -6.84 8.38
N SER A 70 -9.08 -7.95 7.85
CA SER A 70 -8.59 -9.29 8.16
C SER A 70 -8.60 -10.19 6.93
N ILE A 71 -7.57 -11.01 6.80
CA ILE A 71 -7.42 -12.03 5.76
C ILE A 71 -7.56 -13.39 6.41
N SER A 72 -8.62 -14.11 6.04
CA SER A 72 -8.78 -15.53 6.33
C SER A 72 -8.54 -16.34 5.04
N ASP A 73 -7.99 -17.55 5.14
CA ASP A 73 -7.70 -18.45 4.01
C ASP A 73 -6.45 -18.08 3.18
N LEU A 74 -5.36 -17.85 3.90
CA LEU A 74 -4.03 -17.68 3.34
C LEU A 74 -3.47 -19.07 2.94
N ASN A 75 -3.73 -19.51 1.70
CA ASN A 75 -3.14 -20.74 1.15
C ASN A 75 -1.78 -20.48 0.49
N SER A 76 -0.79 -21.28 0.87
CA SER A 76 0.64 -21.00 0.80
C SER A 76 1.23 -20.99 -0.61
N SER A 77 1.78 -19.84 -1.00
CA SER A 77 3.09 -19.82 -1.67
C SER A 77 3.80 -18.49 -1.46
N HIS A 78 3.06 -17.38 -1.37
CA HIS A 78 3.54 -16.07 -0.93
C HIS A 78 2.31 -15.31 -0.43
N TYR A 79 2.18 -15.02 0.87
CA TYR A 79 1.00 -14.28 1.35
C TYR A 79 1.11 -12.82 0.93
N ALA A 80 0.63 -12.56 -0.28
CA ALA A 80 0.46 -11.22 -0.82
C ALA A 80 -1.02 -10.85 -0.75
N ALA A 81 -1.31 -9.72 -0.12
CA ALA A 81 -2.65 -9.15 -0.09
C ALA A 81 -2.62 -7.76 -0.70
N HIS A 82 -3.67 -7.45 -1.47
CA HIS A 82 -3.85 -6.16 -2.12
C HIS A 82 -5.22 -5.62 -1.73
N TYR A 83 -5.24 -4.39 -1.22
CA TYR A 83 -6.45 -3.67 -0.85
C TYR A 83 -6.52 -2.35 -1.58
N GLU A 84 -7.72 -2.01 -2.03
CA GLU A 84 -8.03 -0.67 -2.52
C GLU A 84 -9.02 -0.01 -1.56
N TYR A 85 -8.64 1.16 -1.05
CA TYR A 85 -9.48 1.95 -0.17
C TYR A 85 -9.84 3.27 -0.85
N ARG A 86 -11.07 3.71 -0.61
CA ARG A 86 -11.51 5.07 -0.92
C ARG A 86 -12.01 5.76 0.33
N ILE A 87 -11.40 6.90 0.66
CA ILE A 87 -11.79 7.75 1.79
C ILE A 87 -12.11 9.13 1.25
N LYS A 88 -13.41 9.49 1.31
CA LYS A 88 -13.91 10.77 0.84
C LYS A 88 -13.14 11.91 1.53
N GLU A 89 -12.79 12.94 0.77
CA GLU A 89 -12.05 14.12 1.24
C GLU A 89 -10.58 13.88 1.66
N LEU A 90 -10.10 12.62 1.73
CA LEU A 90 -8.71 12.29 2.00
C LEU A 90 -7.88 12.26 0.72
N LYS A 91 -7.47 13.44 0.25
CA LYS A 91 -6.66 13.59 -0.98
C LYS A 91 -5.17 13.31 -0.79
N GLN A 92 -4.71 13.36 0.46
CA GLN A 92 -3.33 13.15 0.83
C GLN A 92 -3.26 12.55 2.23
N LEU A 93 -2.49 11.48 2.38
CA LEU A 93 -2.22 10.85 3.66
C LEU A 93 -1.27 11.72 4.50
N GLN A 94 -1.60 11.89 5.78
CA GLN A 94 -0.73 12.59 6.73
C GLN A 94 0.17 11.59 7.45
N GLU A 95 1.42 11.98 7.65
CA GLU A 95 2.38 11.22 8.45
C GLU A 95 2.21 11.54 9.94
N PRO A 96 2.57 10.60 10.85
CA PRO A 96 3.09 9.27 10.56
C PRO A 96 1.99 8.31 10.12
N ILE A 97 2.31 7.44 9.16
CA ILE A 97 1.44 6.32 8.76
C ILE A 97 1.98 5.06 9.44
N ARG A 98 1.13 4.32 10.14
CA ARG A 98 1.52 3.09 10.83
C ARG A 98 0.55 1.96 10.54
N ILE A 99 1.06 0.76 10.42
CA ILE A 99 0.27 -0.47 10.31
C ILE A 99 0.63 -1.39 11.47
N ARG A 100 -0.37 -1.80 12.24
CA ARG A 100 -0.25 -2.89 13.22
C ARG A 100 -0.77 -4.16 12.56
N LEU A 101 0.05 -5.20 12.58
CA LEU A 101 -0.22 -6.52 12.00
C LEU A 101 -0.36 -7.53 13.14
N GLU A 102 -1.31 -8.44 13.06
CA GLU A 102 -1.53 -9.52 14.03
C GLU A 102 -1.81 -10.84 13.29
N TRP A 103 -1.04 -11.88 13.58
CA TRP A 103 -1.15 -13.22 12.97
C TRP A 103 -0.67 -14.27 13.97
N ASP A 104 -1.33 -15.43 14.04
CA ASP A 104 -0.88 -16.60 14.84
C ASP A 104 -0.31 -16.26 16.24
N TYR A 105 -1.00 -15.39 16.99
CA TYR A 105 -0.61 -14.87 18.32
C TYR A 105 0.62 -13.94 18.36
N GLN A 106 1.18 -13.61 17.20
CA GLN A 106 2.19 -12.58 17.02
C GLN A 106 1.55 -11.24 16.67
N GLN A 107 2.30 -10.18 16.94
CA GLN A 107 1.94 -8.84 16.51
C GLN A 107 3.20 -8.03 16.23
N GLU A 108 3.09 -7.11 15.29
CA GLU A 108 4.10 -6.08 15.11
C GLU A 108 3.47 -4.77 14.66
N THR A 109 4.26 -3.69 14.70
CA THR A 109 3.85 -2.38 14.19
C THR A 109 4.95 -1.80 13.34
N LEU A 110 4.63 -1.51 12.09
CA LEU A 110 5.52 -0.87 11.13
C LEU A 110 5.12 0.60 10.98
N THR A 111 6.13 1.48 10.95
CA THR A 111 5.94 2.85 10.47
C THR A 111 6.26 2.85 8.98
N LEU A 112 5.33 3.36 8.17
CA LEU A 112 5.50 3.44 6.73
C LEU A 112 6.12 4.79 6.38
N GLU A 113 7.35 4.76 5.89
CA GLU A 113 8.12 5.95 5.54
C GLU A 113 7.93 6.28 4.05
N LYS A 114 7.87 7.55 3.72
CA LYS A 114 7.78 7.99 2.33
C LYS A 114 9.02 7.56 1.54
N ALA A 115 8.82 6.77 0.49
CA ALA A 115 9.89 6.37 -0.41
C ALA A 115 10.28 7.54 -1.32
N LEU A 116 11.57 7.83 -1.41
CA LEU A 116 12.10 8.71 -2.46
C LEU A 116 11.94 7.99 -3.80
N ARG A 117 11.49 8.71 -4.84
CA ARG A 117 11.38 8.15 -6.21
C ARG A 117 12.74 7.54 -6.60
N GLU A 118 12.74 6.25 -6.94
CA GLU A 118 13.89 5.55 -7.56
C GLU A 118 14.10 6.00 -9.01
#